data_AF-A0A1E4R4T5-F1
#
_entry.id   AF-A0A1E4R4T5-F1
#
_cell.length_a   1.000
_cell.length_b   1.000
_cell.length_c   1.000
_cell.angle_alpha   90.00
_cell.angle_beta   90.00
_cell.angle_gamma   90.00
#
_symmetry.space_group_name_H-M   'P 1'
#
loop_
_entity.id
_entity.type
_entity.pdbx_description
1 polymer ?
#
loop_
_entity_poly.entity_id
_entity_poly.type
_entity_poly.pdbx_seq_one_letter_code
_entity_poly.pdbx_strand_id
1 'polypeptide(L)'
;MDWLKELLKNAGIAEDQVETIVANAAKEAPKHVVPKAVYNDLSAEKKTLETQLSDRDTQLTDLQKQVKGNEELEKTIKDLRDANDLAATKHQEELQSQKIESAIDIALTGAKARNLTAAKALLDREGVTIDKDGNVIGLTDKVKALVESEETKFMFESTETTITGTIPGGQPGGSGGSVDTSKMTYSQLSEYMANNPDAQI
;
A
#
# COMPACT_ATOMS: atom_id res chain seq x y z
N MET A 1 -10.15 -6.54 -24.07
CA MET A 1 -10.99 -6.60 -22.84
C MET A 1 -12.39 -7.10 -23.19
N ASP A 2 -12.56 -7.90 -24.24
CA ASP A 2 -13.90 -8.25 -24.75
C ASP A 2 -14.66 -9.17 -23.80
N TRP A 3 -13.94 -10.03 -23.07
CA TRP A 3 -14.48 -10.83 -21.97
C TRP A 3 -15.15 -9.98 -20.87
N LEU A 4 -14.60 -8.80 -20.55
CA LEU A 4 -15.17 -7.89 -19.55
C LEU A 4 -16.40 -7.16 -20.12
N LYS A 5 -16.37 -6.78 -21.40
CA LYS A 5 -17.54 -6.20 -22.09
C LYS A 5 -18.71 -7.19 -22.09
N GLU A 6 -18.46 -8.45 -22.42
CA GLU A 6 -19.48 -9.51 -22.42
C GLU A 6 -20.05 -9.76 -21.02
N LEU A 7 -19.19 -9.81 -19.98
CA LEU A 7 -19.62 -9.96 -18.59
C LEU A 7 -20.57 -8.83 -18.16
N LEU A 8 -20.23 -7.58 -18.47
CA LEU A 8 -21.02 -6.40 -18.08
C LEU A 8 -22.36 -6.33 -18.83
N LYS A 9 -22.39 -6.70 -20.12
CA LYS A 9 -23.62 -6.81 -20.90
C LYS A 9 -24.54 -7.91 -20.35
N ASN A 10 -24.00 -9.07 -20.00
CA ASN A 10 -24.74 -10.17 -19.37
C ASN A 10 -25.26 -9.80 -17.97
N ALA A 11 -24.59 -8.89 -17.27
CA ALA A 11 -25.04 -8.33 -16.00
C ALA A 11 -26.15 -7.26 -16.16
N GLY A 12 -26.58 -6.94 -17.38
CA GLY A 12 -27.66 -5.98 -17.66
C GLY A 12 -27.23 -4.52 -17.59
N ILE A 13 -25.92 -4.22 -17.65
CA ILE A 13 -25.42 -2.84 -17.68
C ILE A 13 -25.64 -2.23 -19.07
N ALA A 14 -26.14 -0.99 -19.10
CA ALA A 14 -26.41 -0.26 -20.33
C ALA A 14 -25.14 -0.06 -21.18
N GLU A 15 -25.27 -0.19 -22.50
CA GLU A 15 -24.14 -0.30 -23.43
C GLU A 15 -23.25 0.96 -23.46
N ASP A 16 -23.84 2.14 -23.18
CA ASP A 16 -23.16 3.42 -23.00
C ASP A 16 -22.27 3.45 -21.73
N GLN A 17 -22.69 2.76 -20.68
CA GLN A 17 -21.91 2.62 -19.44
C GLN A 17 -20.81 1.56 -19.58
N VAL A 18 -21.03 0.50 -20.37
CA VAL A 18 -20.06 -0.58 -20.60
C VAL A 18 -18.76 -0.05 -21.21
N GLU A 19 -18.83 0.84 -22.19
CA GLU A 19 -17.62 1.42 -22.79
C GLU A 19 -16.81 2.23 -21.79
N THR A 20 -17.49 3.05 -20.98
CA THR A 20 -16.86 3.89 -19.95
C THR A 20 -16.18 3.05 -18.87
N ILE A 21 -16.87 2.01 -18.37
CA ILE A 21 -16.33 1.10 -17.34
C ILE A 21 -15.09 0.37 -17.88
N VAL A 22 -15.13 -0.14 -19.11
CA VAL A 22 -14.00 -0.86 -19.70
C VAL A 22 -12.81 0.05 -19.98
N ALA A 23 -13.05 1.29 -20.40
CA ALA A 23 -11.99 2.28 -20.58
C ALA A 23 -11.31 2.64 -19.26
N ASN A 24 -12.07 2.80 -18.18
CA ASN A 24 -11.53 3.05 -16.84
C ASN A 24 -10.80 1.83 -16.28
N ALA A 25 -11.36 0.64 -16.44
CA ALA A 25 -10.71 -0.61 -16.05
C ALA A 25 -9.39 -0.82 -16.80
N ALA A 26 -9.29 -0.46 -18.08
CA ALA A 26 -8.05 -0.55 -18.84
C ALA A 26 -6.96 0.42 -18.34
N LYS A 27 -7.34 1.58 -17.78
CA LYS A 27 -6.42 2.55 -17.18
C LYS A 27 -5.96 2.15 -15.78
N GLU A 28 -6.87 1.57 -15.00
CA GLU A 28 -6.61 1.24 -13.59
C GLU A 28 -6.04 -0.17 -13.41
N ALA A 29 -6.44 -1.16 -14.21
CA ALA A 29 -5.99 -2.54 -14.05
C ALA A 29 -4.46 -2.71 -14.04
N PRO A 30 -3.66 -2.04 -14.91
CA PRO A 30 -2.20 -2.15 -14.85
C PRO A 30 -1.57 -1.62 -13.56
N LYS A 31 -2.28 -0.78 -12.80
CA LYS A 31 -1.79 -0.22 -11.53
C LYS A 31 -2.02 -1.17 -10.34
N HIS A 32 -2.99 -2.08 -10.45
CA HIS A 32 -3.46 -2.89 -9.33
C HIS A 32 -3.41 -4.40 -9.59
N VAL A 33 -3.25 -4.82 -10.85
CA VAL A 33 -3.39 -6.22 -11.27
C VAL A 33 -2.25 -6.62 -12.19
N VAL A 34 -1.57 -7.73 -11.85
CA VAL A 34 -0.60 -8.37 -12.75
C VAL A 34 -1.37 -9.18 -13.80
N PRO A 35 -1.15 -8.96 -15.11
CA PRO A 35 -1.80 -9.75 -16.16
C PRO A 35 -1.46 -11.23 -16.02
N LYS A 36 -2.46 -12.11 -16.23
CA LYS A 36 -2.29 -13.56 -16.11
C LYS A 36 -1.17 -14.13 -17.00
N ALA A 37 -1.00 -13.58 -18.20
CA ALA A 37 0.09 -13.98 -19.10
C ALA A 37 1.46 -13.70 -18.46
N VAL A 38 1.68 -12.49 -17.96
CA VAL A 38 2.92 -12.10 -17.26
C VAL A 38 3.15 -12.94 -16.02
N TYR A 39 2.09 -13.23 -15.24
CA TYR A 39 2.19 -14.12 -14.09
C TYR A 39 2.60 -15.54 -14.50
N ASN A 40 1.98 -16.10 -15.54
CA ASN A 40 2.29 -17.43 -16.03
C ASN A 40 3.73 -17.51 -16.57
N ASP A 41 4.17 -16.50 -17.32
CA ASP A 41 5.53 -16.42 -17.87
C ASP A 41 6.55 -16.38 -16.73
N LEU A 42 6.34 -15.49 -15.75
CA LEU A 42 7.21 -15.39 -14.57
C LEU A 42 7.20 -16.68 -13.72
N SER A 43 6.04 -17.34 -13.60
CA SER A 43 5.94 -18.62 -12.89
C SER A 43 6.67 -19.75 -13.63
N ALA A 44 6.59 -19.79 -14.96
CA ALA A 44 7.31 -20.75 -15.77
C ALA A 44 8.84 -20.50 -15.75
N GLU A 45 9.26 -19.24 -15.81
CA GLU A 45 10.65 -18.84 -15.68
C GLU A 45 11.21 -19.23 -14.30
N LYS A 46 10.48 -18.92 -13.23
CA LYS A 46 10.83 -19.33 -11.86
C LYS A 46 11.03 -20.85 -11.77
N LYS A 47 10.09 -21.64 -12.28
CA LYS A 47 10.21 -23.10 -12.26
C LYS A 47 11.41 -23.61 -13.06
N THR A 48 11.72 -22.95 -14.17
CA THR A 48 12.89 -23.27 -14.99
C THR A 48 14.18 -23.00 -14.23
N LEU A 49 14.28 -21.85 -13.56
CA LEU A 49 15.42 -21.50 -12.71
C LEU A 49 15.58 -22.45 -11.52
N GLU A 50 14.49 -22.85 -10.86
CA GLU A 50 14.49 -23.85 -9.78
C GLU A 50 15.02 -25.20 -10.27
N THR A 51 14.63 -25.62 -11.48
CA THR A 51 15.13 -26.86 -12.09
C THR A 51 16.63 -26.75 -12.39
N GLN A 52 17.09 -25.63 -12.96
CA GLN A 52 18.50 -25.40 -13.27
C GLN A 52 19.37 -25.39 -12.00
N LEU A 53 18.88 -24.83 -10.90
CA LEU A 53 19.56 -24.87 -9.60
C LEU A 53 19.72 -26.32 -9.11
N SER A 54 18.65 -27.10 -9.12
CA SER A 54 18.68 -28.51 -8.74
C SER A 54 19.64 -29.35 -9.61
N ASP A 55 19.65 -29.10 -10.92
CA ASP A 55 20.56 -29.76 -11.86
C ASP A 55 22.02 -29.42 -11.54
N ARG A 56 22.31 -28.14 -11.27
CA ARG A 56 23.65 -27.69 -10.86
C ARG A 56 24.13 -28.34 -9.56
N ASP A 57 23.27 -28.45 -8.56
CA ASP A 57 23.63 -29.09 -7.29
C ASP A 57 23.89 -30.60 -7.46
N THR A 58 23.14 -31.23 -8.36
CA THR A 58 23.38 -32.63 -8.75
C THR A 58 24.75 -32.76 -9.44
N GLN A 59 25.05 -31.87 -10.40
CA GLN A 59 26.34 -31.84 -11.09
C GLN A 59 27.52 -31.59 -10.13
N LEU A 60 27.38 -30.69 -9.15
CA LEU A 60 28.41 -30.46 -8.13
C LEU A 60 28.63 -31.71 -7.27
N THR A 61 27.55 -32.40 -6.91
CA THR A 61 27.63 -33.65 -6.14
C THR A 61 28.33 -34.77 -6.92
N ASP A 62 28.07 -34.89 -8.22
CA ASP A 62 28.73 -35.89 -9.06
C ASP A 62 30.19 -35.53 -9.35
N LEU A 63 30.49 -34.24 -9.59
CA LEU A 63 31.86 -33.77 -9.74
C LEU A 63 32.68 -34.03 -8.46
N GLN A 64 32.08 -33.84 -7.28
CA GLN A 64 32.71 -34.15 -5.99
C GLN A 64 33.14 -35.62 -5.90
N LYS A 65 32.32 -36.56 -6.40
CA LYS A 65 32.66 -37.98 -6.43
C LYS A 65 33.80 -38.27 -7.41
N GLN A 66 33.85 -37.55 -8.54
CA GLN A 66 34.85 -37.75 -9.58
C GLN A 66 36.23 -37.18 -9.22
N VAL A 67 36.28 -36.09 -8.45
CA VAL A 67 37.55 -35.47 -8.03
C VAL A 67 38.12 -36.07 -6.74
N LYS A 68 37.51 -37.15 -6.23
CA LYS A 68 37.92 -37.77 -4.97
C LYS A 68 39.40 -38.15 -4.99
N GLY A 69 40.16 -37.65 -4.00
CA GLY A 69 41.61 -37.78 -3.90
C GLY A 69 42.40 -36.56 -4.38
N ASN A 70 41.74 -35.51 -4.88
CA ASN A 70 42.35 -34.21 -5.16
C ASN A 70 41.83 -33.17 -4.16
N GLU A 71 42.58 -32.96 -3.08
CA GLU A 71 42.20 -32.11 -1.94
C GLU A 71 41.82 -30.68 -2.36
N GLU A 72 42.53 -30.09 -3.33
CA GLU A 72 42.27 -28.72 -3.81
C GLU A 72 40.93 -28.63 -4.56
N LEU A 73 40.64 -29.61 -5.41
CA LEU A 73 39.36 -29.66 -6.14
C LEU A 73 38.20 -30.02 -5.21
N GLU A 74 38.39 -30.94 -4.27
CA GLU A 74 37.38 -31.27 -3.26
C GLU A 74 37.00 -30.04 -2.42
N LYS A 75 38.01 -29.28 -1.97
CA LYS A 75 37.79 -28.04 -1.23
C LYS A 75 37.05 -27.01 -2.08
N THR A 76 37.46 -26.80 -3.32
CA THR A 76 36.80 -25.85 -4.24
C THR A 76 35.32 -26.21 -4.46
N ILE A 77 35.01 -27.49 -4.65
CA ILE A 77 33.62 -27.93 -4.85
C ILE A 77 32.79 -27.73 -3.58
N LYS A 78 33.37 -27.98 -2.41
CA LYS A 78 32.71 -27.71 -1.13
C LYS A 78 32.43 -26.22 -0.95
N ASP A 79 33.43 -25.36 -1.18
CA ASP A 79 33.28 -23.91 -1.06
C ASP A 79 32.21 -23.38 -2.03
N LEU A 80 32.14 -23.91 -3.26
CA LEU A 80 31.10 -23.56 -4.23
C LEU A 80 29.69 -23.99 -3.77
N ARG A 81 29.57 -25.16 -3.13
CA ARG A 81 28.30 -25.64 -2.59
C ARG A 81 27.83 -24.78 -1.42
N ASP A 82 28.71 -24.53 -0.46
CA ASP A 82 28.42 -23.70 0.71
C ASP A 82 28.04 -22.26 0.29
N ALA A 83 28.71 -21.71 -0.73
CA ALA A 83 28.38 -20.41 -1.30
C ALA A 83 27.01 -20.38 -1.99
N ASN A 84 26.64 -21.45 -2.72
CA ASN A 84 25.32 -21.56 -3.34
C ASN A 84 24.20 -21.67 -2.28
N ASP A 85 24.40 -22.51 -1.26
CA ASP A 85 23.43 -22.68 -0.16
C ASP A 85 23.23 -21.37 0.62
N LEU A 86 24.31 -20.64 0.87
CA LEU A 86 24.25 -19.32 1.50
C LEU A 86 23.53 -18.30 0.61
N ALA A 87 23.81 -18.30 -0.70
CA ALA A 87 23.16 -17.41 -1.65
C ALA A 87 21.66 -17.68 -1.75
N ALA A 88 21.25 -18.95 -1.77
CA ALA A 88 19.85 -19.36 -1.76
C ALA A 88 19.12 -18.87 -0.50
N THR A 89 19.73 -19.07 0.67
CA THR A 89 19.21 -18.61 1.95
C THR A 89 19.06 -17.09 1.97
N LYS A 90 20.11 -16.37 1.60
CA LYS A 90 20.10 -14.90 1.56
C LYS A 90 19.07 -14.35 0.60
N HIS A 91 18.93 -14.94 -0.58
CA HIS A 91 17.92 -14.52 -1.56
C HIS A 91 16.49 -14.77 -1.04
N GLN A 92 16.26 -15.89 -0.36
CA GLN A 92 14.97 -16.17 0.28
C GLN A 92 14.66 -15.16 1.38
N GLU A 93 15.63 -14.85 2.26
CA GLU A 93 15.48 -13.82 3.29
C GLU A 93 15.22 -12.43 2.69
N GLU A 94 15.94 -12.07 1.63
CA GLU A 94 15.77 -10.80 0.93
C GLU A 94 14.40 -10.68 0.29
N LEU A 95 13.91 -11.73 -0.37
CA LEU A 95 12.55 -11.76 -0.92
C LEU A 95 11.48 -11.61 0.17
N GLN A 96 11.64 -12.32 1.29
CA GLN A 96 10.71 -12.20 2.42
C GLN A 96 10.73 -10.78 2.99
N SER A 97 11.92 -10.22 3.19
CA SER A 97 12.10 -8.85 3.68
C SER A 97 11.47 -7.83 2.73
N GLN A 98 11.76 -7.89 1.43
CA GLN A 98 11.18 -6.99 0.42
C GLN A 98 9.66 -7.07 0.37
N LYS A 99 9.10 -8.28 0.54
CA LYS A 99 7.65 -8.48 0.55
C LYS A 99 7.00 -7.87 1.79
N ILE A 100 7.62 -8.03 2.96
CA ILE A 100 7.19 -7.39 4.19
C ILE A 100 7.29 -5.86 4.06
N GLU A 101 8.42 -5.34 3.55
CA GLU A 101 8.63 -3.91 3.29
C GLU A 101 7.54 -3.33 2.38
N SER A 102 7.27 -3.99 1.25
CA SER A 102 6.25 -3.55 0.30
C SER A 102 4.85 -3.56 0.92
N ALA A 103 4.53 -4.60 1.70
CA ALA A 103 3.27 -4.68 2.42
C ALA A 103 3.13 -3.55 3.46
N ILE A 104 4.22 -3.23 4.19
CA ILE A 104 4.27 -2.11 5.13
C ILE A 104 4.00 -0.80 4.40
N ASP A 105 4.66 -0.56 3.26
CA ASP A 105 4.46 0.68 2.49
C ASP A 105 3.03 0.83 1.98
N ILE A 106 2.43 -0.25 1.47
CA ILE A 106 1.04 -0.26 1.03
C ILE A 106 0.10 0.02 2.22
N ALA A 107 0.32 -0.64 3.36
CA ALA A 107 -0.52 -0.49 4.54
C ALA A 107 -0.44 0.92 5.13
N LEU A 108 0.76 1.50 5.24
CA LEU A 108 0.97 2.86 5.72
C LEU A 108 0.44 3.92 4.74
N THR A 109 0.55 3.66 3.43
CA THR A 109 -0.06 4.51 2.40
C THR A 109 -1.59 4.47 2.51
N GLY A 110 -2.17 3.28 2.68
CA GLY A 110 -3.61 3.11 2.91
C GLY A 110 -4.10 3.78 4.21
N ALA A 111 -3.26 3.79 5.24
CA ALA A 111 -3.50 4.49 6.50
C ALA A 111 -3.27 6.02 6.41
N LYS A 112 -2.89 6.55 5.24
CA LYS A 112 -2.59 7.97 5.01
C LYS A 112 -1.50 8.52 5.92
N ALA A 113 -0.40 7.77 6.05
CA ALA A 113 0.79 8.26 6.74
C ALA A 113 1.36 9.50 6.01
N ARG A 114 1.53 10.59 6.74
CA ARG A 114 2.14 11.85 6.26
C ARG A 114 3.60 11.67 5.87
N ASN A 115 4.30 10.77 6.54
CA ASN A 115 5.68 10.39 6.24
C ASN A 115 5.85 8.87 6.42
N LEU A 116 5.93 8.17 5.29
CA LEU A 116 6.07 6.72 5.22
C LEU A 116 7.33 6.24 5.96
N THR A 117 8.47 6.90 5.76
CA THR A 117 9.74 6.53 6.39
C THR A 117 9.67 6.61 7.91
N ALA A 118 9.10 7.70 8.44
CA ALA A 118 8.99 7.90 9.88
C ALA A 118 7.96 6.94 10.49
N ALA A 119 6.81 6.73 9.84
CA ALA A 119 5.80 5.79 10.31
C ALA A 119 6.32 4.34 10.27
N LYS A 120 7.09 3.99 9.24
CA LYS A 120 7.77 2.69 9.13
C LYS A 120 8.80 2.48 10.24
N ALA A 121 9.55 3.52 10.62
CA ALA A 121 10.54 3.43 11.70
C ALA A 121 9.92 3.18 13.09
N LEU A 122 8.67 3.62 13.29
CA LEU A 122 7.92 3.42 14.54
C LEU A 122 7.02 2.18 14.54
N LEU A 123 6.89 1.52 13.39
CA LEU A 123 6.06 0.33 13.27
C LEU A 123 6.72 -0.84 13.98
N ASP A 124 6.01 -1.42 14.94
CA ASP A 124 6.41 -2.68 15.56
C ASP A 124 6.25 -3.84 14.56
N ARG A 125 7.38 -4.45 14.23
CA ARG A 125 7.50 -5.56 13.29
C ARG A 125 7.41 -6.92 13.98
N GLU A 126 7.35 -6.94 15.31
CA GLU A 126 7.30 -8.18 16.08
C GLU A 126 6.02 -8.95 15.79
N GLY A 127 6.16 -10.20 15.34
CA GLY A 127 5.04 -11.05 14.94
C GLY A 127 4.54 -10.84 13.51
N VAL A 128 5.11 -9.92 12.73
CA VAL A 128 4.83 -9.80 11.29
C VAL A 128 5.52 -10.96 10.57
N THR A 129 4.73 -11.84 9.97
CA THR A 129 5.22 -13.05 9.31
C THR A 129 4.56 -13.23 7.94
N ILE A 130 5.16 -14.06 7.10
CA ILE A 130 4.58 -14.45 5.81
C ILE A 130 3.99 -15.85 5.97
N ASP A 131 2.73 -16.01 5.57
CA ASP A 131 2.07 -17.32 5.56
C ASP A 131 2.49 -18.19 4.37
N LYS A 132 1.93 -19.39 4.31
CA LYS A 132 2.21 -20.38 3.25
C LYS A 132 1.70 -19.93 1.88
N ASP A 133 0.71 -19.05 1.86
CA ASP A 133 0.10 -18.49 0.65
C ASP A 133 0.83 -17.20 0.21
N GLY A 134 1.80 -16.75 1.00
CA GLY A 134 2.57 -15.56 0.77
C GLY A 134 1.90 -14.27 1.27
N ASN A 135 0.86 -14.31 2.09
CA ASN A 135 0.30 -13.09 2.67
C ASN A 135 1.07 -12.68 3.91
N VAL A 136 1.18 -11.36 4.14
CA VAL A 136 1.78 -10.82 5.35
C VAL A 136 0.73 -10.78 6.45
N ILE A 137 0.91 -11.60 7.49
CA ILE A 137 0.02 -11.70 8.66
C ILE A 137 0.52 -10.79 9.78
N GLY A 138 -0.42 -10.24 10.57
CA GLY A 138 -0.14 -9.44 11.77
C GLY A 138 0.16 -7.97 11.48
N LEU A 139 0.49 -7.62 10.23
CA LEU A 139 0.78 -6.24 9.84
C LEU A 139 -0.42 -5.29 10.01
N THR A 140 -1.63 -5.74 9.67
CA THR A 140 -2.84 -4.91 9.77
C THR A 140 -3.09 -4.43 11.19
N ASP A 141 -2.96 -5.32 12.18
CA ASP A 141 -3.18 -4.99 13.58
C ASP A 141 -2.12 -4.02 14.09
N LYS A 142 -0.86 -4.19 13.67
CA LYS A 142 0.26 -3.30 14.03
C LYS A 142 0.08 -1.90 13.44
N VAL A 143 -0.31 -1.81 12.17
CA VAL A 143 -0.60 -0.52 11.53
C VAL A 143 -1.79 0.16 12.20
N LYS A 144 -2.83 -0.58 12.56
CA LYS A 144 -3.98 -0.03 13.28
C LYS A 144 -3.58 0.50 14.67
N ALA A 145 -2.81 -0.26 15.43
CA ALA A 145 -2.28 0.18 16.73
C ALA A 145 -1.41 1.44 16.59
N LEU A 146 -0.61 1.52 15.52
CA LEU A 146 0.22 2.70 15.23
C LEU A 146 -0.63 3.93 14.85
N VAL A 147 -1.76 3.74 14.18
CA VAL A 147 -2.69 4.84 13.85
C VAL A 147 -3.45 5.33 15.09
N GLU A 148 -3.87 4.40 15.96
CA GLU A 148 -4.67 4.70 17.16
C GLU A 148 -3.83 5.19 18.36
N SER A 149 -2.51 4.94 18.35
CA SER A 149 -1.62 5.38 19.42
C SER A 149 -1.55 6.91 19.50
N GLU A 150 -1.75 7.42 20.72
CA GLU A 150 -1.67 8.85 21.04
C GLU A 150 -0.32 9.48 20.67
N GLU A 151 0.76 8.68 20.71
CA GLU A 151 2.11 9.12 20.39
C GLU A 151 2.38 9.23 18.89
N THR A 152 1.57 8.61 18.04
CA THR A 152 1.85 8.49 16.59
C THR A 152 0.70 8.92 15.71
N LYS A 153 -0.50 9.16 16.28
CA LYS A 153 -1.69 9.65 15.54
C LYS A 153 -1.43 10.92 14.72
N PHE A 154 -0.52 11.79 15.17
CA PHE A 154 -0.17 13.02 14.45
C PHE A 154 0.51 12.76 13.11
N MET A 155 1.07 11.56 12.93
CA MET A 155 1.77 11.15 11.71
C MET A 155 0.82 10.70 10.61
N PHE A 156 -0.47 10.54 10.92
CA PHE A 156 -1.50 10.14 9.98
C PHE A 156 -2.44 11.30 9.69
N GLU A 157 -3.06 11.29 8.52
CA GLU A 157 -4.08 12.27 8.19
C GLU A 157 -5.38 11.94 8.94
N SER A 158 -5.87 12.89 9.75
CA SER A 158 -7.23 12.78 10.27
C SER A 158 -8.21 13.25 9.19
N THR A 159 -9.33 12.55 9.07
CA THR A 159 -10.45 12.98 8.22
C THR A 159 -11.21 14.19 8.79
N GLU A 160 -10.78 14.72 9.94
CA GLU A 160 -11.44 15.80 10.68
C GLU A 160 -10.62 17.09 10.72
N THR A 161 -10.07 17.51 9.58
CA THR A 161 -9.59 18.89 9.46
C THR A 161 -10.65 19.75 8.77
N THR A 162 -11.74 20.00 9.49
CA THR A 162 -12.57 21.17 9.24
C THR A 162 -11.77 22.38 9.73
N ILE A 163 -10.90 22.93 8.87
CA ILE A 163 -10.30 24.24 9.16
C ILE A 163 -11.42 25.27 9.00
N THR A 164 -12.12 25.59 10.08
CA THR A 164 -12.93 26.81 10.13
C THR A 164 -11.96 27.98 10.24
N GLY A 165 -11.62 28.56 9.09
CA GLY A 165 -10.83 29.79 9.04
C GLY A 165 -11.58 30.92 9.72
N THR A 166 -10.93 31.62 10.66
CA THR A 166 -11.38 32.93 11.10
C THR A 166 -10.87 33.96 10.10
N ILE A 167 -11.75 34.70 9.44
CA ILE A 167 -11.38 35.85 8.62
C ILE A 167 -10.87 36.94 9.58
N PRO A 168 -9.61 37.41 9.51
CA PRO A 168 -9.18 38.54 10.32
C PRO A 168 -9.99 39.77 9.91
N GLY A 169 -10.91 40.19 10.78
CA GLY A 169 -11.84 41.29 10.56
C GLY A 169 -13.20 40.93 9.94
N GLY A 170 -13.50 39.64 9.73
CA GLY A 170 -14.79 39.18 9.21
C GLY A 170 -15.56 38.35 10.25
N GLN A 171 -16.86 38.58 10.36
CA GLN A 171 -17.73 37.86 11.29
C GLN A 171 -17.76 36.35 10.97
N PRO A 172 -17.60 35.45 11.96
CA PRO A 172 -17.69 34.02 11.74
C PRO A 172 -19.13 33.63 11.36
N GLY A 173 -19.30 33.02 10.19
CA GLY A 173 -20.55 32.36 9.79
C GLY A 173 -20.25 30.92 9.38
N GLY A 174 -20.94 29.89 9.90
CA GLY A 174 -22.04 29.94 10.85
C GLY A 174 -22.50 28.53 11.24
N SER A 175 -23.24 28.48 12.33
CA SER A 175 -24.28 27.47 12.56
C SER A 175 -25.33 28.07 13.50
N GLY A 176 -26.47 28.46 12.93
CA GLY A 176 -27.77 28.52 13.61
C GLY A 176 -27.97 29.34 14.90
N GLY A 177 -27.23 30.43 15.14
CA GLY A 177 -27.42 31.27 16.33
C GLY A 177 -28.01 32.65 16.01
N SER A 178 -29.00 33.10 16.78
CA SER A 178 -29.58 34.46 16.70
C SER A 178 -28.48 35.52 16.73
N VAL A 179 -28.55 36.47 15.81
CA VAL A 179 -27.59 37.58 15.71
C VAL A 179 -27.82 38.55 16.88
N ASP A 180 -26.80 38.74 17.73
CA ASP A 180 -26.82 39.66 18.88
C ASP A 180 -26.59 41.11 18.40
N THR A 181 -27.70 41.81 18.14
CA THR A 181 -27.74 43.19 17.60
C THR A 181 -27.17 44.24 18.56
N SER A 182 -27.02 43.93 19.85
CA SER A 182 -26.43 44.84 20.85
C SER A 182 -24.91 45.01 20.71
N LYS A 183 -24.26 44.17 19.90
CA LYS A 183 -22.81 44.21 19.65
C LYS A 183 -22.44 44.75 18.27
N MET A 184 -23.43 45.19 17.49
CA MET A 184 -23.20 45.77 16.17
C MET A 184 -22.80 47.24 16.26
N THR A 185 -21.92 47.69 15.36
CA THR A 185 -21.69 49.13 15.17
C THR A 185 -22.89 49.77 14.48
N TYR A 186 -23.05 51.10 14.60
CA TYR A 186 -24.20 51.82 14.04
C TYR A 186 -24.38 51.58 12.53
N SER A 187 -23.28 51.51 11.77
CA SER A 187 -23.36 51.23 10.33
C SER A 187 -23.85 49.80 10.07
N GLN A 188 -23.36 48.82 10.84
CA GLN A 188 -23.76 47.41 10.72
C GLN A 188 -25.22 47.19 11.12
N LEU A 189 -25.73 47.91 12.13
CA LEU A 189 -27.13 47.85 12.52
C LEU A 189 -28.05 48.42 11.43
N SER A 190 -27.65 49.53 10.81
CA SER A 190 -28.43 50.16 9.73
C SER A 190 -28.57 49.24 8.51
N GLU A 191 -27.51 48.51 8.18
CA GLU A 191 -27.46 47.59 7.04
C GLU A 191 -28.23 46.30 7.36
N TYR A 192 -28.21 45.85 8.62
CA TYR A 192 -29.01 44.73 9.10
C TYR A 192 -30.52 45.00 9.06
N MET A 193 -30.97 46.19 9.50
CA MET A 193 -32.38 46.59 9.43
C MET A 193 -32.86 46.76 7.98
N ALA A 194 -32.01 47.27 7.09
CA ALA A 194 -32.34 47.41 5.67
C ALA A 194 -32.56 46.06 4.98
N ASN A 195 -31.78 45.05 5.37
CA ASN A 195 -31.86 43.70 4.80
C ASN A 195 -32.86 42.78 5.54
N ASN A 196 -33.32 43.16 6.73
CA ASN A 196 -34.25 42.40 7.56
C ASN A 196 -35.33 43.34 8.13
N PRO A 197 -36.29 43.79 7.30
CA PRO A 197 -37.28 44.81 7.68
C PRO A 197 -38.25 44.38 8.78
N ASP A 198 -38.36 43.07 9.04
CA ASP A 198 -39.24 42.49 10.04
C ASP A 198 -38.53 42.21 11.39
N ALA A 199 -37.23 42.49 11.49
CA ALA A 199 -36.45 42.25 12.70
C ALA A 199 -36.71 43.35 13.75
N GLN A 200 -37.38 42.99 14.85
CA GLN A 200 -37.44 43.84 16.04
C GLN A 200 -36.13 43.70 16.83
N ILE A 201 -35.44 44.82 17.02
CA ILE A 201 -34.21 44.96 17.82
C ILE A 201 -34.57 45.32 19.26
#